data_AF-A0A413IUN6-F1
#
_entry.id   AF-A0A413IUN6-F1
#
_cell.length_a   1.000
_cell.length_b   1.000
_cell.length_c   1.000
_cell.angle_alpha   90.00
_cell.angle_beta   90.00
_cell.angle_gamma   90.00
#
_symmetry.space_group_name_H-M   'P 1'
#
loop_
_entity.id
_entity.type
_entity.pdbx_description
1 polymer ?
#
loop_
_entity_poly.entity_id
_entity_poly.type
_entity_poly.pdbx_seq_one_letter_code
_entity_poly.pdbx_strand_id
1 'polypeptide(L)'
;AKTDVEAFIPLHPIAGQILELYNTTDDDRPVFPLPVRDVLWYEVHGMGVALGMKENLSYHMARHSFGTLTLTAGIPIESIARMMGHTNIDSTQVYAQVTDRKISSDMNRLMERRKPAAGKEAAG
;
A
#
# COMPACT_ATOMS: atom_id res chain seq x y z
N ALA A 1 4.67 14.37 -5.35
CA ALA A 1 5.60 13.28 -4.95
C ALA A 1 7.03 13.81 -5.02
N LYS A 2 7.99 13.20 -4.31
CA LYS A 2 9.39 13.69 -4.25
C LYS A 2 10.24 13.22 -5.45
N THR A 3 9.65 12.42 -6.34
CA THR A 3 10.31 11.73 -7.45
C THR A 3 9.36 11.71 -8.64
N ASP A 4 9.88 12.00 -9.83
CA ASP A 4 9.16 11.99 -11.12
C ASP A 4 9.09 10.57 -11.69
N VAL A 5 8.76 9.60 -10.83
CA VAL A 5 8.76 8.18 -11.19
C VAL A 5 7.34 7.70 -11.33
N GLU A 6 7.02 7.22 -12.53
CA GLU A 6 5.77 6.52 -12.79
C GLU A 6 5.68 5.26 -11.92
N ALA A 7 4.53 5.08 -11.30
CA ALA A 7 4.24 3.93 -10.44
C ALA A 7 2.96 3.26 -10.92
N PHE A 8 3.04 1.94 -11.12
CA PHE A 8 1.86 1.12 -11.40
C PHE A 8 1.28 0.60 -10.08
N ILE A 9 0.03 0.97 -9.78
CA ILE A 9 -0.66 0.63 -8.53
C ILE A 9 -1.97 -0.08 -8.88
N PRO A 10 -2.11 -1.38 -8.61
CA PRO A 10 -3.39 -2.06 -8.75
C PRO A 10 -4.43 -1.42 -7.83
N LEU A 11 -5.57 -1.01 -8.42
CA LEU A 11 -6.64 -0.39 -7.66
C LEU A 11 -7.44 -1.44 -6.88
N HIS A 12 -7.70 -1.16 -5.61
CA HIS A 12 -8.69 -1.92 -4.85
C HIS A 12 -10.09 -1.68 -5.47
N PRO A 13 -11.01 -2.68 -5.49
CA PRO A 13 -12.34 -2.51 -6.09
C PRO A 13 -13.10 -1.27 -5.59
N ILE A 14 -13.02 -0.98 -4.29
CA ILE A 14 -13.61 0.23 -3.68
C ILE A 14 -13.00 1.52 -4.27
N ALA A 15 -11.69 1.56 -4.50
CA ALA A 15 -11.06 2.71 -5.13
C ALA A 15 -11.52 2.89 -6.58
N GLY A 16 -11.74 1.79 -7.31
CA GLY A 16 -12.36 1.80 -8.63
C GLY A 16 -13.76 2.40 -8.62
N GLN A 17 -14.62 1.94 -7.71
CA GLN A 17 -15.98 2.49 -7.53
C GLN A 17 -15.99 3.99 -7.21
N ILE A 18 -15.02 4.46 -6.40
CA ILE A 18 -14.88 5.90 -6.13
C ILE A 18 -14.48 6.65 -7.39
N LEU A 19 -13.52 6.13 -8.16
CA LEU A 19 -13.05 6.76 -9.40
C LEU A 19 -14.15 6.88 -10.47
N GLU A 20 -15.08 5.94 -10.53
CA GLU A 20 -16.24 6.01 -11.44
C GLU A 20 -17.11 7.26 -11.21
N LEU A 21 -17.03 7.89 -10.04
CA LEU A 21 -17.76 9.13 -9.73
C LEU A 21 -17.08 10.39 -10.28
N TYR A 22 -15.88 10.26 -10.86
CA TYR A 22 -15.02 11.36 -11.29
C TYR A 22 -14.62 11.25 -12.76
N ASN A 23 -13.92 12.28 -13.26
CA ASN A 23 -13.41 12.26 -14.62
C ASN A 23 -12.30 11.21 -14.77
N THR A 24 -12.56 10.18 -15.57
CA THR A 24 -11.60 9.09 -15.88
C THR A 24 -11.35 8.95 -17.38
N THR A 25 -11.89 9.86 -18.19
CA THR A 25 -11.92 9.75 -19.66
C THR A 25 -11.31 10.94 -20.38
N ASP A 26 -11.27 12.11 -19.74
CA ASP A 26 -10.66 13.32 -20.29
C ASP A 26 -9.29 13.54 -19.65
N ASP A 27 -8.24 13.22 -20.40
CA ASP A 27 -6.84 13.31 -19.97
C ASP A 27 -6.33 14.76 -19.85
N ASP A 28 -7.07 15.75 -20.39
CA ASP A 28 -6.71 17.18 -20.29
C ASP A 28 -7.11 17.79 -18.93
N ARG A 29 -7.81 17.04 -18.08
CA ARG A 29 -8.30 17.51 -16.78
C ARG A 29 -7.90 16.58 -15.65
N PRO A 30 -7.58 17.11 -14.45
CA PRO A 30 -7.36 16.27 -13.28
C PRO A 30 -8.56 15.38 -12.97
N VAL A 31 -8.29 14.14 -12.57
CA VAL A 31 -9.32 13.19 -12.12
C VAL A 31 -10.13 13.76 -10.95
N PHE A 32 -9.42 14.28 -9.94
CA PHE A 32 -10.05 14.84 -8.75
C PHE A 32 -9.99 16.38 -8.76
N PRO A 33 -11.12 17.08 -8.61
CA PRO A 33 -11.15 18.53 -8.44
C PRO A 33 -10.80 18.93 -7.00
N LEU A 34 -9.56 18.65 -6.57
CA LEU A 34 -9.13 18.87 -5.19
C LEU A 34 -8.78 20.35 -4.92
N PRO A 35 -9.00 20.83 -3.68
CA PRO A 35 -8.54 22.14 -3.28
C PRO A 35 -7.00 22.16 -3.13
N VAL A 36 -6.45 23.36 -2.86
CA VAL A 36 -5.02 23.49 -2.58
C VAL A 36 -4.61 22.66 -1.37
N ARG A 37 -3.36 22.21 -1.35
CA ARG A 37 -2.80 21.25 -0.37
C ARG A 37 -3.17 21.56 1.10
N ASP A 38 -3.09 22.83 1.49
CA ASP A 38 -3.29 23.22 2.89
C ASP A 38 -4.76 23.13 3.32
N VAL A 39 -5.69 23.42 2.39
CA VAL A 39 -7.13 23.22 2.60
C VAL A 39 -7.44 21.73 2.68
N LEU A 40 -6.89 20.93 1.75
CA LEU A 40 -7.04 19.48 1.77
C LEU A 40 -6.54 18.88 3.09
N TRP A 41 -5.40 19.35 3.61
CA TRP A 41 -4.89 18.92 4.91
C TRP A 41 -5.86 19.27 6.04
N TYR A 42 -6.39 20.50 6.05
CA TYR A 42 -7.33 20.95 7.08
C TYR A 42 -8.63 20.11 7.06
N GLU A 43 -9.19 19.84 5.89
CA GLU A 43 -10.39 19.00 5.74
C GLU A 43 -10.15 17.58 6.23
N VAL A 44 -9.05 16.95 5.81
CA VAL A 44 -8.70 15.57 6.21
C VAL A 44 -8.40 15.50 7.71
N HIS A 45 -7.68 16.48 8.25
CA HIS A 45 -7.41 16.56 9.67
C HIS A 45 -8.70 16.76 10.49
N GLY A 46 -9.58 17.66 10.03
CA GLY A 46 -10.88 17.92 10.65
C GLY A 46 -11.77 16.68 10.70
N MET A 47 -11.78 15.86 9.66
CA MET A 47 -12.45 14.55 9.68
C MET A 47 -11.87 13.63 10.77
N GLY A 48 -10.55 13.58 10.92
CA GLY A 48 -9.91 12.80 11.99
C GLY A 48 -10.34 13.25 13.38
N VAL A 49 -10.41 14.56 13.62
CA VAL A 49 -10.90 15.13 14.88
C VAL A 49 -12.36 14.76 15.13
N ALA A 50 -13.23 14.88 14.11
CA ALA A 50 -14.65 14.53 14.21
C ALA A 50 -14.88 13.04 14.53
N LEU A 51 -13.96 12.17 14.07
CA LEU A 51 -13.97 10.74 14.36
C LEU A 51 -13.31 10.37 15.70
N GLY A 52 -12.80 11.36 16.47
CA GLY A 52 -12.15 11.13 17.75
C GLY A 52 -10.76 10.49 17.65
N MET A 53 -10.08 10.65 16.52
CA MET A 53 -8.72 10.14 16.35
C MET A 53 -7.74 10.94 17.22
N LYS A 54 -6.85 10.23 17.93
CA LYS A 54 -5.78 10.84 18.73
C LYS A 54 -4.65 11.41 17.87
N GLU A 55 -4.39 10.76 16.75
CA GLU A 55 -3.35 11.13 15.79
C GLU A 55 -3.93 11.93 14.63
N ASN A 56 -3.10 12.74 13.98
CA ASN A 56 -3.51 13.58 12.86
C ASN A 56 -3.79 12.74 11.61
N LEU A 57 -5.07 12.53 11.27
CA LEU A 57 -5.45 11.95 9.98
C LEU A 57 -4.91 12.84 8.84
N SER A 58 -4.14 12.23 7.94
CA SER A 58 -3.54 12.92 6.79
C SER A 58 -3.28 11.95 5.64
N TYR A 59 -3.07 12.48 4.43
CA TYR A 59 -2.69 11.67 3.27
C TYR A 59 -1.32 10.97 3.46
N HIS A 60 -0.42 11.55 4.26
CA HIS A 60 0.83 10.89 4.66
C HIS A 60 0.56 9.67 5.56
N MET A 61 -0.38 9.77 6.51
CA MET A 61 -0.77 8.61 7.33
C MET A 61 -1.40 7.49 6.49
N ALA A 62 -2.22 7.85 5.50
CA ALA A 62 -2.79 6.87 4.57
C ALA A 62 -1.68 6.14 3.78
N ARG A 63 -0.68 6.88 3.27
CA ARG A 63 0.49 6.31 2.60
C ARG A 63 1.32 5.40 3.53
N HIS A 64 1.53 5.81 4.79
CA HIS A 64 2.20 4.96 5.77
C HIS A 64 1.42 3.67 6.06
N SER A 65 0.10 3.80 6.23
CA SER A 65 -0.78 2.65 6.46
C SER A 65 -0.75 1.67 5.29
N PHE A 66 -0.78 2.16 4.05
CA PHE A 66 -0.62 1.33 2.86
C PHE A 66 0.71 0.55 2.88
N GLY A 67 1.83 1.22 3.16
CA GLY A 67 3.15 0.57 3.23
C GLY A 67 3.20 -0.52 4.31
N THR A 68 2.73 -0.22 5.52
CA THR A 68 2.70 -1.18 6.63
C THR A 68 1.78 -2.37 6.34
N LEU A 69 0.54 -2.12 5.89
CA LEU A 69 -0.46 -3.18 5.65
C LEU A 69 -0.03 -4.12 4.52
N THR A 70 0.47 -3.59 3.41
CA THR A 70 0.94 -4.42 2.28
C THR A 70 2.17 -5.24 2.67
N LEU A 71 3.06 -4.67 3.48
CA LEU A 71 4.22 -5.38 3.99
C LEU A 71 3.82 -6.50 4.97
N THR A 72 2.86 -6.26 5.85
CA THR A 72 2.30 -7.27 6.78
C THR A 72 1.55 -8.37 6.02
N ALA A 73 0.91 -8.04 4.90
CA ALA A 73 0.31 -9.01 3.99
C ALA A 73 1.35 -9.85 3.19
N GLY A 74 2.64 -9.62 3.40
CA GLY A 74 3.72 -10.38 2.78
C GLY A 74 4.04 -9.96 1.35
N ILE A 75 3.64 -8.76 0.93
CA ILE A 75 4.09 -8.19 -0.35
C ILE A 75 5.58 -7.81 -0.22
N PRO A 76 6.43 -8.18 -1.21
CA PRO A 76 7.84 -7.83 -1.18
C PRO A 76 8.07 -6.33 -1.10
N ILE A 77 9.04 -5.90 -0.30
CA ILE A 77 9.35 -4.49 -0.04
C ILE A 77 9.70 -3.73 -1.33
N GLU A 78 10.32 -4.39 -2.29
CA GLU A 78 10.66 -3.84 -3.61
C GLU A 78 9.40 -3.55 -4.43
N SER A 79 8.38 -4.40 -4.31
CA SER A 79 7.09 -4.18 -4.97
C SER A 79 6.35 -3.00 -4.33
N ILE A 80 6.40 -2.89 -3.00
CA ILE A 80 5.85 -1.74 -2.27
C ILE A 80 6.58 -0.45 -2.65
N ALA A 81 7.91 -0.46 -2.69
CA ALA A 81 8.73 0.69 -3.07
C ALA A 81 8.36 1.19 -4.49
N ARG A 82 8.22 0.27 -5.45
CA ARG A 82 7.76 0.59 -6.82
C ARG A 82 6.35 1.17 -6.85
N MET A 83 5.40 0.58 -6.14
CA MET A 83 4.02 1.12 -6.03
C MET A 83 3.99 2.51 -5.38
N MET A 84 4.96 2.82 -4.51
CA MET A 84 5.06 4.13 -3.86
C MET A 84 5.87 5.15 -4.68
N GLY A 85 6.46 4.75 -5.82
CA GLY A 85 7.29 5.62 -6.65
C GLY A 85 8.63 6.00 -5.98
N HIS A 86 9.13 5.18 -5.05
CA HIS A 86 10.42 5.41 -4.41
C HIS A 86 11.56 4.91 -5.31
N THR A 87 12.50 5.80 -5.67
CA THR A 87 13.72 5.45 -6.42
C THR A 87 14.75 4.70 -5.57
N ASN A 88 14.70 4.91 -4.25
CA ASN A 88 15.56 4.26 -3.28
C ASN A 88 14.70 3.53 -2.24
N ILE A 89 15.11 2.32 -1.88
CA ILE A 89 14.40 1.49 -0.91
C ILE A 89 14.53 2.01 0.52
N ASP A 90 15.50 2.88 0.80
CA ASP A 90 15.75 3.44 2.14
C ASP A 90 14.50 4.09 2.77
N SER A 91 13.70 4.82 1.98
CA SER A 91 12.44 5.40 2.47
C SER A 91 11.33 4.38 2.70
N THR A 92 11.48 3.17 2.16
CA THR A 92 10.56 2.03 2.33
C THR A 92 11.03 1.11 3.46
N GLN A 93 12.32 1.13 3.83
CA GLN A 93 12.87 0.38 4.96
C GLN A 93 12.23 0.76 6.29
N VAL A 94 11.69 1.98 6.41
CA VAL A 94 10.91 2.41 7.60
C VAL A 94 9.72 1.49 7.87
N TYR A 95 9.13 0.88 6.84
CA TYR A 95 8.06 -0.11 6.99
C TYR A 95 8.61 -1.48 7.39
N ALA A 96 9.80 -1.80 6.89
CA ALA A 96 10.44 -3.09 7.02
C ALA A 96 11.18 -3.27 8.34
N GLN A 97 10.68 -2.72 9.46
CA GLN A 97 11.12 -3.17 10.78
C GLN A 97 10.93 -4.68 10.84
N VAL A 98 12.03 -5.41 10.65
CA VAL A 98 12.06 -6.85 10.60
C VAL A 98 11.86 -7.32 12.03
N THR A 99 10.61 -7.43 12.43
CA THR A 99 10.28 -8.11 13.68
C THR A 99 10.61 -9.58 13.50
N ASP A 100 11.20 -10.23 14.51
CA ASP A 100 11.54 -11.67 14.47
C ASP A 100 10.35 -12.55 14.03
N ARG A 101 9.13 -12.09 14.33
CA ARG A 101 7.87 -12.69 13.89
C ARG A 101 7.74 -12.79 12.38
N LYS A 102 8.18 -11.76 11.64
CA LYS A 102 8.11 -11.74 10.18
C LYS A 102 9.11 -12.71 9.56
N ILE A 103 10.35 -12.76 10.07
CA ILE A 103 11.36 -13.74 9.63
C ILE A 103 10.81 -15.16 9.81
N SER A 104 10.27 -15.46 10.99
CA SER A 104 9.69 -16.77 11.28
C SER A 104 8.52 -17.09 10.35
N SER A 105 7.61 -16.14 10.11
CA SER A 105 6.48 -16.32 9.20
C SER A 105 6.91 -16.60 7.75
N ASP A 106 7.87 -15.83 7.24
CA ASP A 106 8.38 -15.98 5.87
C ASP A 106 9.10 -17.32 5.68
N MET A 107 9.90 -17.75 6.67
CA MET A 107 10.56 -19.05 6.65
C MET A 107 9.57 -20.21 6.74
N ASN A 108 8.55 -20.11 7.61
CA ASN A 108 7.47 -21.11 7.69
C ASN A 108 6.75 -21.24 6.34
N ARG A 109 6.41 -20.12 5.69
CA ARG A 109 5.76 -20.12 4.37
C ARG A 109 6.65 -20.76 3.30
N LEU A 110 7.96 -20.52 3.33
CA LEU A 110 8.91 -21.16 2.43
C LEU A 110 8.95 -22.68 2.65
N MET A 111 9.00 -23.12 3.92
CA MET A 111 9.01 -24.54 4.28
C MET A 111 7.74 -25.24 3.81
N GLU A 112 6.56 -24.65 4.02
CA GLU A 112 5.29 -25.20 3.53
C GLU A 112 5.27 -25.32 2.00
N ARG A 113 5.72 -24.31 1.27
CA ARG A 113 5.81 -24.35 -0.20
C ARG A 113 6.77 -25.42 -0.72
N ARG A 114 7.77 -25.79 0.08
CA ARG A 114 8.78 -26.80 -0.27
C ARG A 114 8.45 -28.20 0.26
N LYS A 115 7.35 -28.39 1.00
CA LYS A 115 6.92 -29.74 1.37
C LYS A 115 6.65 -30.53 0.08
N PRO A 116 7.28 -31.70 -0.11
CA PRO A 116 6.91 -32.57 -1.21
C PRO A 116 5.43 -32.91 -1.05
N ALA A 117 4.66 -32.85 -2.15
CA ALA A 117 3.28 -33.28 -2.14
C ALA A 117 3.25 -34.73 -1.65
N ALA A 118 2.71 -34.95 -0.45
CA ALA A 118 2.51 -36.30 0.06
C ALA A 118 1.53 -37.02 -0.88
N GLY A 119 2.02 -38.06 -1.55
CA GLY A 119 1.18 -39.04 -2.23
C GLY A 119 0.85 -38.74 -3.70
N LYS A 120 1.77 -39.06 -4.62
CA LYS A 120 1.39 -39.98 -5.70
C LYS A 120 2.07 -41.30 -5.38
N GLU A 121 1.43 -42.08 -4.51
CA GLU A 121 1.78 -43.48 -4.32
C GLU A 121 1.58 -44.23 -5.64
N ALA A 122 2.52 -45.14 -5.86
CA ALA A 122 2.55 -46.10 -6.93
C ALA A 122 1.22 -46.85 -7.06
N ALA A 123 0.69 -46.92 -8.27
CA ALA A 123 -0.27 -47.93 -8.68
C ALA A 123 -0.03 -48.26 -10.14
N GLY A 124 0.36 -49.51 -10.42
CA GLY A 124 0.43 -50.11 -11.76
C GLY A 124 1.84 -50.45 -12.20
#